data_AF-A0A0B1P410-F1
#
_entry.id   AF-A0A0B1P410-F1
#
_cell.length_a   1.000
_cell.length_b   1.000
_cell.length_c   1.000
_cell.angle_alpha   90.00
_cell.angle_beta   90.00
_cell.angle_gamma   90.00
#
_symmetry.space_group_name_H-M   'P 1'
#
loop_
_entity.id
_entity.type
_entity.pdbx_description
1 polymer ?
#
loop_
_entity_poly.entity_id
_entity_poly.type
_entity_poly.pdbx_seq_one_letter_code
_entity_poly.pdbx_strand_id
1 'polypeptide(L)'
;MSKRQSVKLPEKFLCRVCTKWKRKTQFSNKELGKFTFRNQNSATQVTPITAKLRCRGCTGEAAHELECLGPCAKTKLLNEFSKAARKSGGSNVFCELIYL
;
A
#
# COMPACT_ATOMS: atom_id res chain seq x y z
N MET A 1 21.10 -12.83 16.36
CA MET A 1 20.89 -12.11 15.09
C MET A 1 20.54 -13.12 13.99
N SER A 2 19.27 -13.26 13.62
CA SER A 2 18.86 -14.19 12.56
C SER A 2 19.20 -13.61 11.18
N LYS A 3 20.11 -14.25 10.45
CA LYS A 3 20.46 -13.89 9.06
C LYS A 3 19.19 -13.89 8.21
N ARG A 4 18.74 -12.73 7.75
CA ARG A 4 17.68 -12.62 6.74
C ARG A 4 18.26 -13.20 5.44
N GLN A 5 17.99 -14.47 5.16
CA GLN A 5 18.28 -15.05 3.86
C GLN A 5 17.52 -14.21 2.81
N SER A 6 18.28 -13.58 1.91
CA SER A 6 17.72 -12.78 0.82
C SER A 6 17.03 -13.74 -0.16
N VAL A 7 15.74 -13.99 0.04
CA VAL A 7 14.94 -14.74 -0.92
C VAL A 7 14.91 -13.91 -2.20
N LYS A 8 15.39 -14.46 -3.31
CA LYS A 8 15.32 -13.79 -4.62
C LYS A 8 13.84 -13.67 -5.00
N LEU A 9 13.25 -12.49 -4.76
CA LEU A 9 11.89 -12.19 -5.22
C LEU A 9 11.90 -11.93 -6.73
N PRO A 10 10.89 -12.44 -7.45
CA PRO A 10 10.59 -12.01 -8.82
C PRO A 10 10.49 -10.48 -8.94
N GLU A 11 10.86 -9.96 -10.11
CA GLU A 11 10.85 -8.51 -10.36
C GLU A 11 9.42 -7.97 -10.52
N LYS A 12 8.52 -8.78 -11.08
CA LYS A 12 7.13 -8.44 -11.37
C LYS A 12 6.18 -9.52 -10.85
N PHE A 13 4.99 -9.11 -10.43
CA PHE A 13 3.89 -9.96 -9.97
C PHE A 13 2.58 -9.55 -10.64
N LEU A 14 1.67 -10.51 -10.79
CA LEU A 14 0.32 -10.24 -11.27
C LEU A 14 -0.56 -9.79 -10.08
N CYS A 15 -1.13 -8.59 -10.18
CA CYS A 15 -2.09 -8.15 -9.17
C CYS A 15 -3.40 -8.95 -9.30
N ARG A 16 -3.88 -9.55 -8.21
CA ARG A 16 -5.14 -10.32 -8.20
C ARG A 16 -6.41 -9.49 -8.45
N VAL A 17 -6.34 -8.17 -8.25
CA VAL A 17 -7.52 -7.28 -8.33
C VAL A 17 -7.63 -6.68 -9.72
N CYS A 18 -6.59 -5.97 -10.17
CA CYS A 18 -6.61 -5.31 -11.48
C CYS A 18 -6.00 -6.15 -12.60
N THR A 19 -5.60 -7.40 -12.33
CA THR A 19 -5.04 -8.37 -13.30
C THR A 19 -3.88 -7.84 -14.15
N LYS A 20 -3.18 -6.82 -13.66
CA LYS A 20 -2.03 -6.19 -14.32
C LYS A 20 -0.71 -6.65 -13.72
N TRP A 21 0.30 -6.82 -14.56
CA TRP A 21 1.69 -7.05 -14.14
C TRP A 21 2.28 -5.78 -13.56
N LYS A 22 2.74 -5.85 -12.31
CA LYS A 22 3.33 -4.71 -11.59
C LYS A 22 4.69 -5.09 -11.02
N ARG A 23 5.59 -4.10 -10.91
CA ARG A 23 6.90 -4.30 -10.25
C ARG A 23 6.72 -4.57 -8.76
N LYS A 24 7.65 -5.29 -8.14
CA LYS A 24 7.64 -5.58 -6.69
C LYS A 24 7.47 -4.33 -5.82
N THR A 25 8.00 -3.19 -6.24
CA THR A 25 7.89 -1.88 -5.54
C THR A 25 6.45 -1.37 -5.45
N GLN A 26 5.56 -1.79 -6.36
CA GLN A 26 4.14 -1.43 -6.35
C GLN A 26 3.31 -2.33 -5.43
N PHE A 27 3.93 -3.27 -4.71
CA PHE A 27 3.28 -4.07 -3.67
C PHE A 27 3.79 -3.62 -2.30
N SER A 28 2.99 -3.86 -1.26
CA SER A 28 3.42 -3.59 0.12
C SER A 28 4.39 -4.67 0.59
N ASN A 29 5.27 -4.33 1.53
CA ASN A 29 6.16 -5.30 2.16
C ASN A 29 5.39 -6.45 2.81
N LYS A 30 4.18 -6.18 3.31
CA LYS A 30 3.27 -7.20 3.85
C LYS A 30 2.82 -8.20 2.79
N GLU A 31 2.47 -7.75 1.59
CA GLU A 31 2.10 -8.62 0.47
C GLU A 31 3.30 -9.42 -0.03
N LEU A 32 4.47 -8.79 -0.19
CA LEU A 32 5.71 -9.50 -0.56
C LEU A 32 6.13 -10.53 0.50
N GLY A 33 5.92 -10.24 1.78
CA GLY A 33 6.18 -11.17 2.88
C GLY A 33 5.27 -12.41 2.85
N LYS A 34 4.01 -12.27 2.42
CA LYS A 34 3.12 -13.42 2.18
C LYS A 34 3.66 -14.32 1.07
N PHE A 35 4.20 -13.73 0.01
CA PHE A 35 4.83 -14.49 -1.07
C PHE A 35 6.02 -15.29 -0.56
N THR A 36 6.97 -14.63 0.14
CA THR A 36 8.17 -15.32 0.66
C THR A 36 7.81 -16.42 1.65
N PHE A 37 6.88 -16.13 2.57
CA PHE A 37 6.42 -17.11 3.54
C PHE A 37 5.78 -18.33 2.87
N ARG A 38 4.88 -18.12 1.90
CA ARG A 38 4.26 -19.24 1.19
C ARG A 38 5.27 -20.02 0.36
N ASN A 39 6.21 -19.35 -0.30
CA ASN A 39 7.23 -20.03 -1.09
C ASN A 39 8.21 -20.85 -0.24
N GLN A 40 8.43 -20.48 1.02
CA GLN A 40 9.26 -21.24 1.97
C GLN A 40 8.52 -22.41 2.62
N ASN A 41 7.21 -22.28 2.86
CA ASN A 41 6.43 -23.25 3.64
C ASN A 41 5.53 -24.17 2.78
N SER A 42 5.40 -23.92 1.48
CA SER A 42 4.56 -24.73 0.60
C SER A 42 5.40 -25.78 -0.12
N ALA A 43 4.93 -27.02 -0.18
CA ALA A 43 5.53 -28.07 -1.00
C ALA A 43 5.50 -27.73 -2.50
N THR A 44 4.62 -26.81 -2.90
CA THR A 44 4.48 -26.31 -4.27
C THR A 44 5.07 -24.92 -4.39
N GLN A 45 5.93 -24.69 -5.38
CA GLN A 45 6.49 -23.36 -5.65
C GLN A 45 5.38 -22.36 -6.00
N VAL A 46 5.42 -21.21 -5.34
CA VAL A 46 4.49 -20.12 -5.60
C VAL A 46 5.07 -19.26 -6.73
N THR A 47 4.30 -19.07 -7.80
CA THR A 47 4.71 -18.26 -8.94
C THR A 47 4.23 -16.81 -8.78
N PRO A 48 4.76 -15.85 -9.55
CA PRO A 48 4.27 -14.47 -9.52
C PRO A 48 2.78 -14.29 -9.85
N ILE A 49 2.16 -15.32 -10.45
CA ILE A 49 0.75 -15.38 -10.82
C ILE A 49 -0.05 -16.03 -9.68
N THR A 50 0.38 -17.19 -9.19
CA THR A 50 -0.32 -17.93 -8.13
C THR A 50 -0.15 -17.30 -6.74
N ALA A 51 0.79 -16.37 -6.59
CA ALA A 51 0.98 -15.56 -5.38
C ALA A 51 -0.29 -14.78 -4.99
N LYS A 52 -1.15 -14.44 -5.96
CA LYS A 52 -2.39 -13.68 -5.77
C LYS A 52 -2.18 -12.42 -4.91
N LEU A 53 -1.11 -11.67 -5.17
CA LEU A 53 -0.78 -10.44 -4.45
C LEU A 53 -1.70 -9.29 -4.84
N ARG A 54 -1.91 -8.33 -3.93
CA ARG A 54 -2.63 -7.08 -4.21
C ARG A 54 -1.66 -5.89 -4.28
N CYS A 55 -1.65 -5.16 -5.40
CA CYS A 55 -0.81 -3.96 -5.53
C CYS A 55 -1.36 -2.78 -4.71
N ARG A 56 -0.50 -1.84 -4.33
CA ARG A 56 -0.83 -0.64 -3.52
C ARG A 56 -2.00 0.15 -4.11
N GLY A 57 -2.02 0.33 -5.43
CA GLY A 57 -3.12 1.01 -6.12
C GLY A 57 -4.48 0.30 -6.04
N CYS A 58 -4.50 -1.00 -5.74
CA CYS A 58 -5.73 -1.77 -5.51
C CYS A 58 -5.99 -2.05 -4.02
N THR A 59 -5.08 -1.70 -3.13
CA THR A 59 -5.25 -1.88 -1.68
C THR A 59 -6.27 -0.90 -1.12
N GLY A 60 -6.48 0.23 -1.81
CA GLY A 60 -7.25 1.35 -1.24
C GLY A 60 -6.56 1.91 -0.01
N GLU A 61 -5.22 1.78 0.08
CA GLU A 61 -4.45 2.50 1.11
C GLU A 61 -4.79 3.97 0.94
N ALA A 62 -5.26 4.59 2.04
CA ALA A 62 -5.59 6.00 2.07
C ALA A 62 -4.42 6.77 1.46
N ALA A 63 -4.72 7.66 0.51
CA ALA A 63 -3.71 8.50 -0.08
C ALA A 63 -2.91 9.14 1.06
N HIS A 64 -1.58 8.93 1.05
CA HIS A 64 -0.69 9.53 2.05
C HIS A 64 -0.69 11.06 1.97
N GLU A 65 -1.30 11.59 0.91
CA GLU A 65 -1.46 13.00 0.61
C GLU A 65 -2.93 13.25 0.30
N LEU A 66 -3.50 14.26 0.95
CA LEU A 66 -4.85 14.74 0.70
C LEU A 66 -4.77 16.21 0.31
N GLU A 67 -5.61 16.61 -0.64
CA GLU A 67 -5.82 18.02 -0.95
C GLU A 67 -6.76 18.64 0.08
N CYS A 68 -6.31 19.70 0.73
CA CYS A 68 -7.11 20.54 1.62
C CYS A 68 -8.17 21.27 0.81
N LEU A 69 -9.46 20.94 1.01
CA LEU A 69 -10.59 21.66 0.39
C LEU A 69 -10.98 22.93 1.18
N GLY A 70 -10.19 23.29 2.20
CA GLY A 70 -10.31 24.55 2.95
C GLY A 70 -9.53 25.71 2.31
N PRO A 71 -9.32 26.84 3.02
CA PRO A 71 -8.67 28.03 2.47
C PRO A 71 -7.21 27.81 2.06
N CYS A 72 -6.64 26.65 2.42
CA CYS A 72 -5.25 26.35 2.20
C CYS A 72 -4.94 25.75 0.83
N ALA A 73 -5.92 25.12 0.15
CA ALA A 73 -5.83 24.56 -1.22
C ALA A 73 -4.51 23.81 -1.53
N LYS A 74 -3.90 23.21 -0.49
CA LYS A 74 -2.59 22.58 -0.55
C LYS A 74 -2.74 21.08 -0.38
N THR A 75 -1.97 20.34 -1.18
CA THR A 75 -1.71 18.92 -0.94
C THR A 75 -0.85 18.79 0.30
N LYS A 76 -1.37 18.12 1.33
CA LYS A 76 -0.71 17.89 2.61
C LYS A 76 -0.68 16.41 2.94
N LEU A 77 0.24 16.02 3.82
CA LEU A 77 0.32 14.63 4.24
C LEU A 77 -0.89 14.26 5.11
N LEU A 78 -1.36 13.02 5.01
CA LEU A 78 -2.53 12.50 5.72
C LEU A 78 -2.42 12.65 7.26
N ASN A 79 -1.20 12.71 7.79
CA ASN A 79 -0.93 12.94 9.21
C ASN A 79 -1.19 14.39 9.67
N GLU A 80 -1.26 15.36 8.75
CA GLU A 80 -1.59 16.76 9.02
C GLU A 80 -3.12 17.03 9.03
N PHE A 81 -3.92 15.99 8.74
CA PHE A 81 -5.37 16.03 8.81
C PHE A 81 -5.87 15.38 10.10
N SER A 82 -6.95 15.92 10.67
CA SER A 82 -7.58 15.41 11.88
C SER A 82 -8.07 13.97 11.69
N LYS A 83 -8.15 13.19 12.79
CA LYS A 83 -8.61 11.78 12.74
C LYS A 83 -9.99 11.63 12.07
N ALA A 84 -10.87 12.61 12.23
CA ALA A 84 -12.19 12.64 11.60
C ALA A 84 -12.09 12.77 10.06
N ALA A 85 -11.23 13.65 9.56
CA ALA A 85 -10.97 13.82 8.13
C ALA A 85 -10.31 12.57 7.49
N ARG A 86 -9.50 11.83 8.26
CA ARG A 86 -8.92 10.55 7.80
C ARG A 86 -9.95 9.43 7.62
N LYS A 87 -11.06 9.46 8.37
CA LYS A 87 -12.08 8.39 8.39
C LYS A 87 -13.16 8.55 7.32
N SER A 88 -13.40 9.77 6.84
CA SER A 88 -14.58 10.13 6.04
C SER A 88 -14.36 10.23 4.53
N GLY A 89 -13.19 9.89 3.99
CA GLY A 89 -13.06 9.62 2.54
C GLY A 89 -13.50 10.76 1.61
N GLY A 90 -13.15 12.01 1.91
CA GLY A 90 -13.07 13.05 0.89
C GLY A 90 -14.17 14.11 0.79
N SER A 91 -15.16 14.15 1.69
CA SER A 91 -16.22 15.20 1.58
C SER A 91 -16.00 16.46 2.43
N ASN A 92 -15.13 16.44 3.44
CA ASN A 92 -14.88 17.59 4.34
C ASN A 92 -13.43 17.57 4.88
N VAL A 93 -12.47 17.80 4.00
CA VAL A 93 -11.03 17.66 4.29
C VAL A 93 -10.45 19.02 4.72
N PHE A 94 -10.66 19.39 5.99
CA PHE A 94 -10.03 20.57 6.61
C PHE A 94 -8.76 20.16 7.38
N CYS A 95 -7.65 20.87 7.17
CA CYS A 95 -6.44 20.68 7.96
C CYS A 95 -6.64 21.20 9.40
N GLU A 96 -6.01 20.56 10.38
CA GLU A 96 -6.16 20.84 11.82
C GLU A 96 -5.51 22.16 12.29
N LEU A 97 -5.01 23.00 11.37
CA LEU A 97 -4.28 24.23 11.66
C LEU A 97 -5.14 25.52 11.66
N ILE A 98 -6.48 25.43 11.78
CA ILE A 98 -7.36 26.61 11.87
C ILE A 98 -7.88 26.81 13.30
N TYR A 99 -7.01 26.71 14.30
CA TYR A 99 -7.31 27.12 15.68
C TYR A 99 -6.08 27.74 16.34
N LEU A 100 -5.54 28.77 15.71
CA LEU A 100 -4.75 29.83 16.34
C LEU A 100 -5.14 31.17 15.72
#